data_AF-A0A432RRJ9-F1
#
_entry.id   AF-A0A432RRJ9-F1
#
_cell.length_a   1.000
_cell.length_b   1.000
_cell.length_c   1.000
_cell.angle_alpha   90.00
_cell.angle_beta   90.00
_cell.angle_gamma   90.00
#
_symmetry.space_group_name_H-M   'P 1'
#
loop_
_entity.id
_entity.type
_entity.pdbx_description
1 polymer ?
#
loop_
_entity_poly.entity_id
_entity_poly.type
_entity_poly.pdbx_seq_one_letter_code
_entity_poly.pdbx_strand_id
1 'polypeptide(L)'
;SISPLSVNNITISDNNKNKLEIEPIKIDVNTEIKPNNSTLYNYNQLLADTETKLKIETTPKNIDFFKTLLPVGAILDNIAKKQNNKVIINLEYRNGQLTSNGRPIL
;
A
#
# COMPACT_ATOMS: atom_id res chain seq x y z
N SER A 1 -52.61 -26.67 19.15
CA SER A 1 -51.18 -26.60 19.55
C SER A 1 -50.35 -27.14 18.42
N ILE A 2 -49.43 -26.35 17.86
CA ILE A 2 -48.57 -26.75 16.74
C ILE A 2 -47.18 -26.96 17.33
N SER A 3 -46.64 -28.17 17.26
CA SER A 3 -45.28 -28.47 17.71
C SER A 3 -44.27 -27.82 16.76
N PRO A 4 -43.18 -27.20 17.26
CA PRO A 4 -42.15 -26.66 16.39
C PRO A 4 -41.37 -27.81 15.72
N LEU A 5 -41.15 -27.69 14.41
CA LEU A 5 -40.27 -28.54 13.63
C LEU A 5 -38.82 -28.38 14.13
N SER A 6 -38.17 -29.47 14.54
CA SER A 6 -36.74 -29.47 14.84
C SER A 6 -35.96 -29.39 13.54
N VAL A 7 -35.21 -28.30 13.34
CA VAL A 7 -34.28 -28.19 12.22
C VAL A 7 -33.05 -29.04 12.55
N ASN A 8 -32.87 -30.13 11.83
CA ASN A 8 -31.65 -30.94 11.87
C ASN A 8 -30.45 -30.03 11.58
N ASN A 9 -29.40 -30.18 12.39
CA ASN A 9 -28.14 -29.47 12.25
C ASN A 9 -27.68 -29.44 10.79
N ILE A 10 -27.70 -28.25 10.18
CA ILE A 10 -27.00 -28.02 8.93
C ILE A 10 -25.53 -27.82 9.31
N THR A 11 -24.74 -28.89 9.24
CA THR A 11 -23.29 -28.77 9.24
C THR A 11 -22.87 -28.25 7.86
N ILE A 12 -22.62 -26.95 7.76
CA ILE A 12 -21.95 -26.38 6.60
C ILE A 12 -20.46 -26.68 6.74
N SER A 13 -20.04 -27.80 6.17
CA SER A 13 -18.62 -28.14 6.01
C SER A 13 -18.07 -27.36 4.83
N ASP A 14 -17.72 -26.10 5.06
CA ASP A 14 -17.01 -25.31 4.04
C ASP A 14 -15.55 -25.79 4.00
N ASN A 15 -15.26 -26.73 3.10
CA ASN A 15 -13.92 -27.30 2.85
C ASN A 15 -12.99 -26.31 2.10
N ASN A 16 -13.16 -25.00 2.29
CA ASN A 16 -12.32 -24.00 1.67
C ASN A 16 -11.01 -23.82 2.45
N LYS A 17 -10.06 -24.71 2.15
CA LYS A 17 -8.68 -24.77 2.69
C LYS A 17 -7.78 -23.55 2.40
N ASN A 18 -8.30 -22.43 1.92
CA ASN A 18 -7.51 -21.22 1.69
C ASN A 18 -8.14 -20.03 2.42
N LYS A 19 -8.08 -20.06 3.76
CA LYS A 19 -8.29 -18.84 4.53
C LYS A 19 -7.12 -17.90 4.22
N LEU A 20 -7.37 -16.93 3.35
CA LEU A 20 -6.40 -15.90 2.99
C LEU A 20 -6.25 -14.95 4.17
N GLU A 21 -5.12 -15.04 4.85
CA GLU A 21 -4.82 -14.20 6.02
C GLU A 21 -3.84 -13.11 5.62
N ILE A 22 -4.34 -11.87 5.56
CA ILE A 22 -3.55 -10.65 5.39
C ILE A 22 -3.05 -10.23 6.77
N GLU A 23 -1.74 -10.09 6.92
CA GLU A 23 -1.10 -9.59 8.13
C GLU A 23 -1.25 -8.05 8.21
N PRO A 24 -1.01 -7.41 9.37
CA PRO A 24 -1.14 -5.96 9.48
C PRO A 24 -0.33 -5.18 8.44
N ILE A 25 -0.93 -4.13 7.90
CA ILE A 25 -0.30 -3.18 6.97
C ILE A 25 -0.33 -1.82 7.63
N LYS A 26 0.82 -1.16 7.73
CA LYS A 26 0.93 0.22 8.19
C LYS A 26 1.15 1.14 6.99
N ILE A 27 0.37 2.20 6.90
CA ILE A 27 0.46 3.20 5.83
C ILE A 27 0.69 4.56 6.48
N ASP A 28 1.84 5.16 6.22
CA ASP A 28 2.18 6.51 6.66
C ASP A 28 2.28 7.42 5.42
N VAL A 29 1.51 8.52 5.39
CA VAL A 29 1.57 9.54 4.34
C VAL A 29 2.11 10.82 4.95
N ASN A 30 3.18 11.36 4.38
CA ASN A 30 3.72 12.66 4.75
C ASN A 30 3.80 13.54 3.51
N THR A 31 3.28 14.76 3.59
CA THR A 31 3.35 15.73 2.51
C THR A 31 3.91 17.03 3.05
N GLU A 32 4.99 17.49 2.43
CA GLU A 32 5.63 18.77 2.73
C GLU A 32 5.54 19.67 1.50
N ILE A 33 5.00 20.87 1.68
CA ILE A 33 4.99 21.91 0.65
C ILE A 33 6.17 22.82 0.96
N LYS A 34 7.22 22.79 0.12
CA LYS A 34 8.37 23.66 0.30
C LYS A 34 8.10 25.01 -0.34
N PRO A 35 8.30 26.14 0.37
CA PRO A 35 8.20 27.45 -0.24
C PRO A 35 9.29 27.60 -1.31
N ASN A 36 8.87 27.76 -2.56
CA ASN A 36 9.74 28.14 -3.66
C ASN A 36 10.11 29.63 -3.48
N ASN A 37 11.40 29.98 -3.48
CA ASN A 37 11.91 31.35 -3.43
C ASN A 37 11.53 32.25 -4.64
N SER A 38 10.62 31.80 -5.52
CA SER A 38 10.12 32.56 -6.68
C SER A 38 8.97 33.52 -6.33
N THR A 39 8.84 33.94 -5.07
CA THR A 39 7.73 34.73 -4.54
C THR A 39 7.74 36.22 -4.91
N LEU A 40 8.30 36.61 -6.06
CA LEU A 40 8.23 38.02 -6.48
C LEU A 40 7.64 38.30 -7.86
N TYR A 41 7.58 37.35 -8.82
CA TYR A 41 7.17 37.76 -10.19
C TYR A 41 6.35 36.81 -11.07
N ASN A 42 5.90 35.62 -10.65
CA ASN A 42 5.04 34.81 -11.52
C ASN A 42 3.99 33.97 -10.77
N TYR A 43 2.73 34.42 -10.83
CA TYR A 43 1.55 33.76 -10.26
C TYR A 43 1.28 32.36 -10.85
N ASN A 44 1.92 32.01 -11.98
CA ASN A 44 1.79 30.70 -12.63
C ASN A 44 2.82 29.64 -12.17
N GLN A 45 3.72 29.96 -11.24
CA GLN A 45 4.69 29.00 -10.67
C GLN A 45 4.27 28.44 -9.30
N LEU A 46 2.98 28.50 -8.99
CA LEU A 46 2.36 28.01 -7.75
C LEU A 46 2.37 26.47 -7.59
N LEU A 47 3.03 25.73 -8.49
CA LEU A 47 3.44 24.36 -8.25
C LEU A 47 4.72 24.39 -7.41
N ALA A 48 4.57 24.84 -6.16
CA ALA A 48 5.59 24.69 -5.13
C ALA A 48 6.13 23.26 -5.16
N ASP A 49 7.45 23.10 -5.06
CA ASP A 49 8.12 21.81 -4.95
C ASP A 49 7.46 21.00 -3.82
N THR A 50 6.52 20.15 -4.22
CA THR A 50 5.72 19.36 -3.30
C THR A 50 6.44 18.05 -3.14
N GLU A 51 6.89 17.80 -1.93
CA GLU A 51 7.49 16.54 -1.55
C GLU A 51 6.42 15.69 -0.87
N THR A 52 5.89 14.71 -1.58
CA THR A 52 4.95 13.74 -1.02
C THR A 52 5.65 12.42 -0.82
N LYS A 53 5.58 11.87 0.39
CA LYS A 53 6.13 10.57 0.74
C LYS A 53 5.04 9.64 1.25
N LEU A 54 4.86 8.52 0.55
CA LEU A 54 4.07 7.39 1.01
C LEU A 54 5.01 6.30 1.49
N LYS A 55 4.84 5.85 2.73
CA LYS A 55 5.55 4.71 3.31
C LYS A 55 4.56 3.63 3.68
N ILE A 56 4.77 2.44 3.13
CA ILE A 56 4.00 1.25 3.44
C ILE A 56 4.95 0.28 4.17
N GLU A 57 4.58 -0.12 5.37
CA GLU A 57 5.27 -1.19 6.10
C GLU A 57 4.35 -2.40 6.21
N THR A 58 4.88 -3.56 5.84
CA THR A 58 4.14 -4.82 5.87
C THR A 58 5.09 -6.01 6.01
N THR A 59 4.64 -7.22 5.70
CA THR A 59 5.42 -8.46 5.79
C THR A 59 5.64 -9.09 4.41
N PRO A 60 6.65 -9.96 4.25
CA PRO A 60 6.88 -10.66 2.98
C PRO A 60 5.65 -11.42 2.48
N LYS A 61 4.91 -12.07 3.38
CA LYS A 61 3.68 -12.82 3.07
C LYS A 61 2.63 -11.94 2.38
N ASN A 62 2.44 -10.71 2.86
CA ASN A 62 1.51 -9.77 2.24
C ASN A 62 1.94 -9.33 0.85
N ILE A 63 3.25 -9.16 0.61
CA ILE A 63 3.76 -8.82 -0.72
C ILE A 63 3.56 -9.97 -1.70
N ASP A 64 3.88 -11.19 -1.29
CA ASP A 64 3.67 -12.39 -2.11
C ASP A 64 2.18 -12.56 -2.45
N PHE A 65 1.30 -12.28 -1.48
CA PHE A 65 -0.14 -12.20 -1.71
C PHE A 65 -0.50 -11.13 -2.76
N PHE A 66 -0.03 -9.89 -2.63
CA PHE A 66 -0.31 -8.83 -3.61
C PHE A 66 0.22 -9.14 -5.02
N LYS A 67 1.37 -9.81 -5.14
CA LYS A 67 1.90 -10.29 -6.43
C LYS A 67 0.95 -11.27 -7.12
N THR A 68 0.27 -12.12 -6.36
CA THR A 68 -0.68 -13.10 -6.92
C THR A 68 -2.03 -12.49 -7.30
N LEU A 69 -2.42 -11.38 -6.65
CA LEU A 69 -3.72 -10.75 -6.86
C LEU A 69 -3.71 -9.65 -7.92
N LEU A 70 -2.64 -8.86 -7.98
CA LEU A 70 -2.60 -7.66 -8.80
C LEU A 70 -1.29 -7.58 -9.59
N PRO A 71 -1.32 -7.17 -10.88
CA PRO A 71 -0.11 -6.91 -11.65
C PRO A 71 0.84 -5.91 -10.97
N VAL A 72 0.27 -4.94 -10.23
CA VAL A 72 1.05 -3.95 -9.46
C VAL A 72 1.84 -4.59 -8.33
N GLY A 73 1.46 -5.78 -7.85
CA GLY A 73 2.19 -6.48 -6.79
C GLY A 73 3.63 -6.82 -7.19
N ALA A 74 3.89 -7.12 -8.46
CA ALA A 74 5.24 -7.34 -8.97
C ALA A 74 6.07 -6.04 -8.94
N ILE A 75 5.44 -4.89 -9.23
CA ILE A 75 6.08 -3.57 -9.14
C ILE A 75 6.41 -3.25 -7.68
N LEU A 76 5.46 -3.47 -6.76
CA LEU A 76 5.64 -3.27 -5.32
C LEU A 76 6.79 -4.11 -4.76
N ASP A 77 6.93 -5.35 -5.24
CA ASP A 77 8.03 -6.25 -4.86
C ASP A 77 9.40 -5.75 -5.34
N ASN A 78 9.47 -5.23 -6.57
CA ASN A 78 10.71 -4.70 -7.14
C ASN A 78 11.22 -3.44 -6.44
N ILE A 79 10.32 -2.62 -5.90
CA ILE A 79 10.67 -1.36 -5.22
C ILE A 79 10.75 -1.51 -3.69
N ALA A 80 10.34 -2.67 -3.16
CA ALA A 80 10.35 -2.98 -1.74
C ALA A 80 11.78 -3.15 -1.20
N LYS A 81 12.01 -2.63 0.00
CA LYS A 81 13.15 -3.01 0.84
C LYS A 81 12.71 -4.10 1.81
N LYS A 82 13.34 -5.28 1.76
CA LYS A 82 13.06 -6.42 2.64
C LYS A 82 14.16 -6.56 3.68
N GLN A 83 13.84 -6.39 4.97
CA GLN A 83 14.79 -6.56 6.08
C GLN A 83 14.04 -7.04 7.34
N ASN A 84 14.65 -7.95 8.10
CA ASN A 84 14.13 -8.41 9.41
C ASN A 84 12.65 -8.82 9.41
N ASN A 85 12.24 -9.65 8.43
CA ASN A 85 10.86 -10.11 8.23
C ASN A 85 9.83 -8.97 8.02
N LYS A 86 10.30 -7.78 7.64
CA LYS A 86 9.48 -6.64 7.26
C LYS A 86 9.76 -6.27 5.81
N VAL A 87 8.73 -5.73 5.17
CA VAL A 87 8.82 -5.10 3.86
C VAL A 87 8.45 -3.64 4.02
N ILE A 88 9.33 -2.76 3.51
CA ILE A 88 9.13 -1.32 3.51
C ILE A 88 9.12 -0.86 2.06
N ILE A 89 8.02 -0.23 1.65
CA ILE A 89 7.90 0.43 0.35
C ILE A 89 7.86 1.93 0.64
N ASN A 90 8.83 2.66 0.12
CA ASN A 90 8.82 4.12 0.14
C ASN A 90 8.57 4.62 -1.27
N LEU A 91 7.52 5.39 -1.48
CA LEU A 91 7.26 6.16 -2.68
C LEU A 91 7.43 7.64 -2.34
N GLU A 92 8.18 8.36 -3.15
CA GLU A 92 8.49 9.77 -2.98
C GLU A 92 8.18 10.47 -4.31
N TYR A 93 7.31 11.47 -4.29
CA TYR A 93 7.11 12.39 -5.40
C TYR A 93 7.91 13.66 -5.11
N ARG A 94 8.95 13.91 -5.91
CA ARG A 94 9.83 15.07 -5.78
C ARG A 94 10.15 15.60 -7.17
N ASN A 95 10.11 16.91 -7.36
CA ASN A 95 10.49 17.58 -8.62
C ASN A 95 9.79 17.01 -9.87
N GLY A 96 8.51 16.63 -9.74
CA GLY A 96 7.75 16.05 -10.85
C GLY A 96 8.03 14.58 -11.16
N GLN A 97 8.87 13.90 -10.38
CA GLN A 97 9.27 12.51 -10.60
C GLN A 97 8.82 11.61 -9.46
N LEU A 98 8.34 10.42 -9.81
CA LEU A 98 8.07 9.35 -8.84
C LEU A 98 9.36 8.55 -8.60
N THR A 99 9.74 8.47 -7.34
CA THR A 99 10.95 7.76 -6.92
C THR A 99 10.62 6.76 -5.81
N SER A 100 11.41 5.68 -5.71
CA SER A 100 11.42 4.80 -4.56
C SER A 100 12.80 4.79 -3.96
N ASN A 101 12.89 5.06 -2.67
CA ASN A 101 14.15 5.04 -1.95
C ASN A 101 15.21 5.96 -2.61
N GLY A 102 14.78 7.10 -3.14
CA GLY A 102 15.63 8.08 -3.84
C GLY A 102 16.03 7.71 -5.27
N ARG A 103 15.49 6.62 -5.85
CA ARG A 103 15.75 6.23 -7.24
C ARG A 103 14.47 6.33 -8.08
N PRO A 104 14.53 6.80 -9.34
CA PRO A 104 13.38 6.79 -10.23
C PRO A 104 12.72 5.41 -10.32
N ILE A 105 11.40 5.40 -10.28
CA ILE A 105 10.60 4.22 -10.61
C ILE A 105 10.05 4.52 -11.99
N LEU A 106 10.63 3.88 -13.02
CA LEU A 106 10.49 4.15 -14.47
C LEU A 106 11.56 5.10 -15.02
#